data_AF-A0A1A3MZA7-F1
#
_entry.id   AF-A0A1A3MZA7-F1
#
_cell.length_a   1.000
_cell.length_b   1.000
_cell.length_c   1.000
_cell.angle_alpha   90.00
_cell.angle_beta   90.00
_cell.angle_gamma   90.00
#
_symmetry.space_group_name_H-M   'P 1'
#
loop_
_entity.id
_entity.type
_entity.pdbx_description
1 polymer ?
#
loop_
_entity_poly.entity_id
_entity_poly.type
_entity_poly.pdbx_seq_one_letter_code
_entity_poly.pdbx_strand_id
1 'polypeptide(L)'
;MSLVAGRGPLSADPAGQFTPPIPAEVVYIEPHPRRVQAVHQGRTVIDTEKALLVHRRNRPLSYAFPIEEITDLPSEAEPEAPGYVHVPWDAVDAWFEEGRRLVHYPPNPYHRVDCRPTRRRLRVSVNGTQLADTDDTVIVFETALAPRLYVAPKHVRTDLLAETATSTYCNYKGVATYWSAVIDDAIVADIAWSYNDPQPESSPIRGYFSFDADKVQLEAELPEPAELPEPAELPEP
;
A
#
# COMPACT_ATOMS: atom_id res chain seq x y z
N MET A 1 -7.25 3.86 2.58
CA MET A 1 -6.15 4.74 3.05
C MET A 1 -5.69 5.79 2.03
N SER A 2 -5.68 5.57 0.71
CA SER A 2 -5.04 6.50 -0.26
C SER A 2 -5.47 7.96 -0.21
N LEU A 3 -6.76 8.25 0.05
CA LEU A 3 -7.21 9.64 0.19
C LEU A 3 -6.82 10.25 1.55
N VAL A 4 -6.74 9.44 2.61
CA VAL A 4 -6.72 9.88 4.01
C VAL A 4 -5.39 9.62 4.73
N ALA A 5 -4.42 8.98 4.06
CA ALA A 5 -3.15 8.56 4.63
C ALA A 5 -1.97 8.95 3.74
N GLY A 6 -0.74 8.83 4.27
CA GLY A 6 0.47 9.26 3.58
C GLY A 6 0.34 10.72 3.17
N ARG A 7 0.62 11.01 1.90
CA ARG A 7 0.42 12.33 1.29
C ARG A 7 -0.88 12.49 0.51
N GLY A 8 -1.91 11.72 0.86
CA GLY A 8 -3.24 11.78 0.25
C GLY A 8 -3.92 13.14 0.49
N PRO A 9 -4.87 13.55 -0.38
CA PRO A 9 -5.48 14.89 -0.31
C PRO A 9 -6.24 15.18 0.99
N LEU A 10 -6.81 14.16 1.64
CA LEU A 10 -7.51 14.24 2.93
C LEU A 10 -6.63 13.76 4.10
N SER A 11 -5.31 13.70 3.93
CA SER A 11 -4.37 13.36 5.01
C SER A 11 -3.95 14.60 5.81
N ALA A 12 -3.10 14.38 6.82
CA ALA A 12 -2.55 15.43 7.68
C ALA A 12 -1.41 16.19 6.98
N ASP A 13 -0.80 15.59 5.96
CA ASP A 13 0.33 16.13 5.19
C ASP A 13 0.11 15.89 3.67
N PRO A 14 -0.91 16.54 3.06
CA PRO A 14 -1.24 16.31 1.65
C PRO A 14 -0.10 16.73 0.72
N ALA A 15 0.08 16.01 -0.39
CA ALA A 15 1.06 16.36 -1.43
C ALA A 15 0.74 17.66 -2.17
N GLY A 16 -0.53 18.08 -2.15
CA GLY A 16 -1.03 19.27 -2.83
C GLY A 16 -1.96 20.08 -1.94
N GLN A 17 -2.59 21.11 -2.53
CA GLN A 17 -3.50 22.01 -1.83
C GLN A 17 -4.82 22.14 -2.60
N PHE A 18 -5.92 22.30 -1.87
CA PHE A 18 -7.22 22.62 -2.47
C PHE A 18 -7.33 24.11 -2.73
N THR A 19 -7.82 24.47 -3.93
CA THR A 19 -8.17 25.84 -4.30
C THR A 19 -9.59 25.85 -4.87
N PRO A 20 -10.57 26.47 -4.18
CA PRO A 20 -10.46 27.06 -2.85
C PRO A 20 -10.20 26.00 -1.75
N PRO A 21 -9.72 26.39 -0.55
CA PRO A 21 -9.59 25.46 0.58
C PRO A 21 -10.92 24.80 0.94
N ILE A 22 -10.86 23.54 1.39
CA ILE A 22 -12.04 22.80 1.88
C ILE A 22 -12.13 22.82 3.41
N PRO A 23 -13.33 22.72 4.01
CA PRO A 23 -13.51 22.65 5.46
C PRO A 23 -12.78 21.47 6.11
N ALA A 24 -12.45 21.58 7.40
CA ALA A 24 -11.68 20.56 8.12
C ALA A 24 -12.50 19.27 8.36
N GLU A 25 -13.81 19.43 8.52
CA GLU A 25 -14.83 18.43 8.79
C GLU A 25 -15.39 17.76 7.53
N VAL A 26 -14.77 17.97 6.38
CA VAL A 26 -15.21 17.36 5.11
C VAL A 26 -15.25 15.83 5.22
N VAL A 27 -16.38 15.26 4.80
CA VAL A 27 -16.58 13.82 4.65
C VAL A 27 -16.90 13.55 3.19
N TYR A 28 -16.18 12.62 2.58
CA TYR A 28 -16.50 12.12 1.24
C TYR A 28 -17.07 10.72 1.37
N ILE A 29 -18.30 10.53 0.89
CA ILE A 29 -19.02 9.25 0.93
C ILE A 29 -19.32 8.85 -0.51
N GLU A 30 -19.00 7.60 -0.84
CA GLU A 30 -19.29 7.03 -2.15
C GLU A 30 -19.93 5.64 -1.99
N PRO A 31 -20.82 5.23 -2.92
CA PRO A 31 -21.22 3.84 -3.01
C PRO A 31 -20.02 2.93 -3.22
N HIS A 32 -20.01 1.78 -2.55
CA HIS A 32 -19.02 0.73 -2.73
C HIS A 32 -19.69 -0.48 -3.38
N PRO A 33 -19.80 -0.53 -4.73
CA PRO A 33 -20.58 -1.53 -5.46
C PRO A 33 -19.83 -2.87 -5.56
N ARG A 34 -19.27 -3.33 -4.43
CA ARG A 34 -18.62 -4.62 -4.27
C ARG A 34 -19.33 -5.36 -3.16
N ARG A 35 -19.45 -6.67 -3.29
CA ARG A 35 -20.02 -7.51 -2.24
C ARG A 35 -19.09 -7.52 -1.03
N VAL A 36 -19.58 -6.97 0.08
CA VAL A 36 -18.91 -6.97 1.38
C VAL A 36 -19.61 -7.99 2.28
N GLN A 37 -18.80 -8.82 2.94
CA GLN A 37 -19.30 -9.81 3.90
C GLN A 37 -18.55 -9.70 5.22
N ALA A 38 -19.25 -9.96 6.31
CA ALA A 38 -18.68 -10.06 7.65
C ALA A 38 -19.07 -11.40 8.28
N VAL A 39 -18.10 -12.05 8.93
CA VAL A 39 -18.29 -13.32 9.65
C VAL A 39 -18.04 -13.09 11.13
N HIS A 40 -19.00 -13.50 11.96
CA HIS A 40 -18.89 -13.51 13.41
C HIS A 40 -19.40 -14.83 13.97
N GLN A 41 -18.64 -15.45 14.88
CA GLN A 41 -18.89 -16.77 15.46
C GLN A 41 -19.15 -17.85 14.40
N GLY A 42 -18.40 -17.78 13.30
CA GLY A 42 -18.52 -18.72 12.17
C GLY A 42 -19.79 -18.56 11.31
N ARG A 43 -20.57 -17.49 11.49
CA ARG A 43 -21.77 -17.19 10.68
C ARG A 43 -21.58 -15.89 9.92
N THR A 44 -22.08 -15.82 8.70
CA THR A 44 -22.18 -14.56 7.96
C THR A 44 -23.25 -13.68 8.61
N VAL A 45 -22.83 -12.51 9.09
CA VAL A 45 -23.68 -11.53 9.79
C VAL A 45 -23.92 -10.26 8.96
N ILE A 46 -23.10 -10.02 7.94
CA ILE A 46 -23.30 -8.99 6.90
C ILE A 46 -23.02 -9.64 5.56
N ASP A 47 -23.86 -9.39 4.55
CA ASP A 47 -23.67 -9.80 3.17
C ASP A 47 -24.42 -8.84 2.24
N THR A 48 -23.72 -7.88 1.65
CA THR A 48 -24.37 -6.77 0.92
C THR A 48 -23.48 -6.16 -0.16
N GLU A 49 -24.10 -5.61 -1.20
CA GLU A 49 -23.48 -4.76 -2.22
C GLU A 49 -23.82 -3.27 -2.02
N LYS A 50 -24.54 -2.95 -0.94
CA LYS A 50 -25.02 -1.59 -0.64
C LYS A 50 -24.13 -0.86 0.36
N ALA A 51 -22.93 -1.36 0.62
CA ALA A 51 -22.00 -0.67 1.51
C ALA A 51 -21.66 0.72 0.95
N LEU A 52 -21.51 1.69 1.83
CA LEU A 52 -20.89 2.98 1.53
C LEU A 52 -19.45 2.96 2.02
N LEU A 53 -18.57 3.65 1.29
CA LEU A 53 -17.20 3.88 1.69
C LEU A 53 -17.08 5.32 2.21
N VAL A 54 -16.64 5.48 3.46
CA VAL A 54 -16.62 6.76 4.14
C VAL A 54 -15.18 7.23 4.35
N HIS A 55 -14.83 8.36 3.72
CA HIS A 55 -13.52 8.98 3.81
C HIS A 55 -13.61 10.21 4.70
N ARG A 56 -12.93 10.15 5.85
CA ARG A 56 -12.81 11.26 6.80
C ARG A 56 -11.36 11.68 6.92
N ARG A 57 -11.15 13.00 7.02
CA ARG A 57 -9.79 13.55 7.16
C ARG A 57 -9.06 12.91 8.33
N ASN A 58 -7.84 12.44 8.11
CA ASN A 58 -6.97 11.84 9.14
C ASN A 58 -7.58 10.64 9.89
N ARG A 59 -8.56 9.95 9.30
CA ARG A 59 -9.15 8.74 9.87
C ARG A 59 -8.94 7.57 8.91
N PRO A 60 -8.82 6.34 9.43
CA PRO A 60 -8.89 5.16 8.59
C PRO A 60 -10.17 5.15 7.76
N LEU A 61 -10.07 4.59 6.57
CA LEU A 61 -11.21 4.34 5.70
C LEU A 61 -12.17 3.37 6.41
N SER A 62 -13.47 3.57 6.30
CA SER A 62 -14.47 2.71 6.92
C SER A 62 -15.65 2.43 5.99
N TYR A 63 -16.34 1.32 6.25
CA TYR A 63 -17.63 1.04 5.62
C TYR A 63 -18.76 1.63 6.47
N ALA A 64 -19.86 1.98 5.82
CA ALA A 64 -21.17 2.13 6.45
C ALA A 64 -22.19 1.23 5.73
N PHE A 65 -23.13 0.66 6.47
CA PHE A 65 -24.08 -0.34 5.98
C PHE A 65 -25.52 0.10 6.24
N PRO A 66 -26.50 -0.29 5.41
CA PRO A 66 -27.91 -0.04 5.71
C PRO A 66 -28.28 -0.60 7.08
N ILE A 67 -28.93 0.21 7.92
CA ILE A 67 -29.24 -0.16 9.31
C ILE A 67 -30.12 -1.41 9.38
N GLU A 68 -31.02 -1.60 8.41
CA GLU A 68 -31.90 -2.77 8.34
C GLU A 68 -31.15 -4.09 8.02
N GLU A 69 -29.91 -4.00 7.52
CA GLU A 69 -29.06 -5.16 7.21
C GLU A 69 -28.11 -5.53 8.38
N ILE A 70 -28.08 -4.72 9.44
CA ILE A 70 -27.24 -4.94 10.62
C ILE A 70 -28.08 -5.45 11.78
N THR A 71 -27.81 -6.68 12.22
CA THR A 71 -28.48 -7.33 13.36
C THR A 71 -27.44 -7.90 14.32
N ASP A 72 -27.66 -7.74 15.63
CA ASP A 72 -26.82 -8.31 16.71
C ASP A 72 -25.32 -7.92 16.66
N LEU A 73 -24.98 -6.79 16.03
CA LEU A 73 -23.64 -6.21 16.02
C LEU A 73 -23.65 -4.83 16.68
N PRO A 74 -22.57 -4.44 17.40
CA PRO A 74 -22.41 -3.06 17.82
C PRO A 74 -22.33 -2.16 16.58
N SER A 75 -23.07 -1.07 16.59
CA SER A 75 -23.11 -0.14 15.46
C SER A 75 -23.40 1.30 15.91
N GLU A 76 -22.84 2.27 15.21
CA GLU A 76 -23.09 3.70 15.42
C GLU A 76 -23.71 4.30 14.16
N ALA A 77 -24.67 5.23 14.31
CA ALA A 77 -25.27 5.90 13.16
C ALA A 77 -24.21 6.70 12.36
N GLU A 78 -24.28 6.63 11.04
CA GLU A 78 -23.44 7.41 10.12
C GLU A 78 -24.10 8.79 9.90
N PRO A 79 -23.65 9.87 10.57
CA PRO A 79 -24.39 11.15 10.60
C PRO A 79 -24.53 11.78 9.21
N GLU A 80 -23.56 11.52 8.33
CA GLU A 80 -23.51 12.05 6.97
C GLU A 80 -24.25 11.17 5.95
N ALA A 81 -24.76 9.99 6.35
CA ALA A 81 -25.60 9.12 5.53
C ALA A 81 -26.77 8.52 6.34
N PRO A 82 -27.92 9.23 6.42
CA PRO A 82 -29.10 8.75 7.14
C PRO A 82 -29.55 7.37 6.67
N GLY A 83 -29.86 6.48 7.62
CA GLY A 83 -30.21 5.09 7.34
C GLY A 83 -29.01 4.14 7.27
N TYR A 84 -27.78 4.65 7.38
CA TYR A 84 -26.57 3.84 7.44
C TYR A 84 -25.95 3.86 8.84
N VAL A 85 -25.23 2.79 9.16
CA VAL A 85 -24.47 2.63 10.41
C VAL A 85 -23.05 2.16 10.14
N HIS A 86 -22.12 2.59 10.98
CA HIS A 86 -20.77 2.07 11.06
C HIS A 86 -20.72 0.89 12.03
N VAL A 87 -20.16 -0.23 11.58
CA VAL A 87 -19.84 -1.39 12.44
C VAL A 87 -18.34 -1.36 12.73
N PRO A 88 -17.89 -1.35 14.00
CA PRO A 88 -16.48 -1.40 14.33
C PRO A 88 -15.76 -2.57 13.67
N TRP A 89 -14.55 -2.35 13.16
CA TRP A 89 -13.81 -3.36 12.40
C TRP A 89 -13.57 -4.65 13.20
N ASP A 90 -13.35 -4.51 14.51
CA ASP A 90 -13.09 -5.58 15.48
C ASP A 90 -14.36 -6.21 16.06
N ALA A 91 -15.55 -5.77 15.65
CA ALA A 91 -16.82 -6.36 16.06
C ALA A 91 -17.08 -7.76 15.46
N VAL A 92 -16.29 -8.18 14.47
CA VAL A 92 -16.44 -9.42 13.73
C VAL A 92 -15.10 -10.14 13.56
N ASP A 93 -15.14 -11.44 13.27
CA ASP A 93 -13.93 -12.28 13.20
C ASP A 93 -13.18 -12.12 11.87
N ALA A 94 -13.93 -11.86 10.79
CA ALA A 94 -13.37 -11.68 9.46
C ALA A 94 -14.26 -10.83 8.55
N TRP A 95 -13.61 -10.01 7.73
CA TRP A 95 -14.21 -9.25 6.65
C TRP A 95 -13.79 -9.83 5.31
N PHE A 96 -14.69 -9.81 4.34
CA PHE A 96 -14.43 -10.20 2.96
C PHE A 96 -14.98 -9.16 1.98
N GLU A 97 -14.28 -8.96 0.88
CA GLU A 97 -14.75 -8.20 -0.28
C GLU A 97 -14.56 -9.07 -1.52
N GLU A 98 -15.64 -9.37 -2.25
CA GLU A 98 -15.60 -10.26 -3.43
C GLU A 98 -14.89 -11.60 -3.15
N GLY A 99 -15.10 -12.15 -1.95
CA GLY A 99 -14.46 -13.39 -1.49
C GLY A 99 -13.01 -13.24 -1.01
N ARG A 100 -12.38 -12.07 -1.19
CA ARG A 100 -11.04 -11.79 -0.64
C ARG A 100 -11.14 -11.41 0.82
N ARG A 101 -10.42 -12.12 1.70
CA ARG A 101 -10.29 -11.73 3.11
C ARG A 101 -9.57 -10.39 3.24
N LEU A 102 -10.16 -9.47 3.99
CA LEU A 102 -9.61 -8.15 4.28
C LEU A 102 -8.88 -8.13 5.62
N VAL A 103 -7.97 -7.18 5.77
CA VAL A 103 -7.19 -6.99 7.00
C VAL A 103 -7.14 -5.50 7.34
N HIS A 104 -7.30 -5.19 8.63
CA HIS A 104 -7.25 -3.87 9.28
C HIS A 104 -8.30 -2.82 8.86
N TYR A 105 -8.61 -2.69 7.57
CA TYR A 105 -9.53 -1.68 7.03
C TYR A 105 -9.93 -2.00 5.56
N PRO A 106 -10.98 -1.35 5.01
CA PRO A 106 -11.38 -1.47 3.60
C PRO A 106 -10.27 -1.08 2.60
N PRO A 107 -10.04 -1.85 1.53
CA PRO A 107 -9.22 -1.40 0.40
C PRO A 107 -9.78 -0.10 -0.20
N ASN A 108 -8.91 0.85 -0.56
CA ASN A 108 -9.34 2.09 -1.18
C ASN A 108 -9.35 1.95 -2.72
N PRO A 109 -10.46 2.27 -3.41
CA PRO A 109 -10.57 2.11 -4.86
C PRO A 109 -9.65 3.04 -5.67
N TYR A 110 -9.17 4.13 -5.07
CA TYR A 110 -8.21 5.06 -5.66
C TYR A 110 -6.75 4.69 -5.37
N HIS A 111 -6.48 3.58 -4.68
CA HIS A 111 -5.11 3.10 -4.51
C HIS A 111 -4.61 2.43 -5.79
N ARG A 112 -3.44 2.85 -6.24
CA ARG A 112 -2.71 2.24 -7.34
C ARG A 112 -1.29 1.91 -6.92
N VAL A 113 -0.82 0.79 -7.45
CA VAL A 113 0.58 0.39 -7.42
C VAL A 113 1.03 0.22 -8.87
N ASP A 114 1.96 1.08 -9.29
CA ASP A 114 2.55 1.04 -10.62
C ASP A 114 4.00 0.56 -10.52
N CYS A 115 4.25 -0.69 -10.91
CA CYS A 115 5.60 -1.25 -11.02
C CYS A 115 6.15 -0.99 -12.42
N ARG A 116 7.24 -0.23 -12.53
CA ARG A 116 7.87 0.14 -13.81
C ARG A 116 9.33 -0.29 -13.82
N PRO A 117 9.78 -1.13 -14.78
CA PRO A 117 11.20 -1.29 -15.04
C PRO A 117 11.85 0.07 -15.30
N THR A 118 13.04 0.29 -14.78
CA THR A 118 13.78 1.55 -14.94
C THR A 118 15.28 1.29 -14.98
N ARG A 119 16.05 2.33 -15.30
CA ARG A 119 17.52 2.35 -15.29
C ARG A 119 18.09 3.29 -14.23
N ARG A 120 17.28 3.65 -13.23
CA ARG A 120 17.74 4.39 -12.06
C ARG A 120 18.69 3.50 -11.28
N ARG A 121 19.95 3.91 -11.15
CA ARG A 121 20.98 3.15 -10.47
C ARG A 121 20.77 3.23 -8.96
N LEU A 122 20.59 2.08 -8.33
CA LEU A 122 20.47 1.95 -6.89
C LEU A 122 21.79 1.48 -6.30
N ARG A 123 22.33 2.25 -5.36
CA ARG A 123 23.44 1.84 -4.49
C ARG A 123 22.94 1.78 -3.04
N VAL A 124 23.16 0.66 -2.39
CA VAL A 124 22.80 0.44 -0.99
C VAL A 124 24.03 -0.08 -0.24
N SER A 125 24.35 0.56 0.87
CA SER A 125 25.37 0.10 1.82
C SER A 125 24.92 0.28 3.26
N VAL A 126 25.49 -0.53 4.14
CA VAL A 126 25.31 -0.42 5.59
C VAL A 126 26.66 -0.61 6.26
N ASN A 127 27.02 0.28 7.19
CA ASN A 127 28.32 0.28 7.86
C ASN A 127 29.54 0.19 6.91
N GLY A 128 29.44 0.80 5.72
CA GLY A 128 30.50 0.77 4.70
C GLY A 128 30.52 -0.48 3.81
N THR A 129 29.72 -1.50 4.10
CA THR A 129 29.60 -2.71 3.27
C THR A 129 28.48 -2.54 2.25
N GLN A 130 28.80 -2.72 0.97
CA GLN A 130 27.84 -2.62 -0.13
C GLN A 130 26.95 -3.86 -0.21
N LEU A 131 25.63 -3.65 -0.21
CA LEU A 131 24.61 -4.70 -0.33
C LEU A 131 24.06 -4.83 -1.74
N ALA A 132 23.95 -3.72 -2.48
CA ALA A 132 23.48 -3.70 -3.87
C ALA A 132 24.11 -2.53 -4.63
N ASP A 133 24.40 -2.75 -5.91
CA ASP A 133 24.81 -1.73 -6.89
C ASP A 133 24.39 -2.17 -8.29
N THR A 134 23.29 -1.61 -8.79
CA THR A 134 22.73 -2.01 -10.08
C THR A 134 21.82 -0.93 -10.67
N ASP A 135 21.72 -0.90 -11.99
CA ASP A 135 20.71 -0.13 -12.72
C ASP A 135 19.50 -0.97 -13.20
N ASP A 136 19.55 -2.29 -13.01
CA ASP A 136 18.44 -3.20 -13.33
C ASP A 136 17.45 -3.23 -12.17
N THR A 137 16.60 -2.20 -12.13
CA THR A 137 15.68 -1.93 -11.03
C THR A 137 14.23 -1.80 -11.51
N VAL A 138 13.30 -2.02 -10.59
CA VAL A 138 11.87 -1.72 -10.78
C VAL A 138 11.51 -0.59 -9.82
N ILE A 139 11.07 0.55 -10.34
CA ILE A 139 10.50 1.62 -9.51
C ILE A 139 9.02 1.35 -9.27
N VAL A 140 8.61 1.44 -8.02
CA VAL A 140 7.21 1.30 -7.60
C VAL A 140 6.70 2.67 -7.20
N PHE A 141 5.67 3.12 -7.90
CA PHE A 141 4.86 4.26 -7.51
C PHE A 141 3.62 3.74 -6.81
N GLU A 142 3.47 4.11 -5.55
CA GLU A 142 2.31 3.75 -4.74
C GLU A 142 1.58 5.02 -4.34
N THR A 143 0.25 5.03 -4.50
CA THR A 143 -0.55 6.23 -4.22
C THR A 143 -0.26 6.78 -2.84
N ALA A 144 0.02 8.09 -2.78
CA ALA A 144 0.32 8.84 -1.56
C ALA A 144 1.61 8.46 -0.82
N LEU A 145 2.49 7.64 -1.41
CA LEU A 145 3.79 7.26 -0.84
C LEU A 145 4.96 7.69 -1.72
N ALA A 146 6.14 7.84 -1.12
CA ALA A 146 7.36 8.10 -1.85
C ALA A 146 7.71 6.90 -2.75
N PRO A 147 8.21 7.12 -3.99
CA PRO A 147 8.61 6.03 -4.87
C PRO A 147 9.71 5.17 -4.23
N ARG A 148 9.63 3.85 -4.41
CA ARG A 148 10.63 2.90 -3.90
C ARG A 148 11.21 2.09 -5.05
N LEU A 149 12.53 1.89 -5.04
CA LEU A 149 13.19 0.97 -5.96
C LEU A 149 13.21 -0.43 -5.37
N TYR A 150 12.93 -1.40 -6.23
CA TYR A 150 13.00 -2.82 -5.97
C TYR A 150 14.04 -3.45 -6.88
N VAL A 151 14.77 -4.41 -6.33
CA VAL A 151 15.89 -5.06 -7.01
C VAL A 151 15.79 -6.57 -6.90
N ALA A 152 16.04 -7.26 -8.01
CA ALA A 152 16.05 -8.72 -8.04
C ALA A 152 17.13 -9.29 -7.09
N PRO A 153 16.90 -10.45 -6.43
CA PRO A 153 17.85 -11.04 -5.49
C PRO A 153 19.27 -11.23 -6.03
N LYS A 154 19.42 -11.49 -7.34
CA LYS A 154 20.72 -11.67 -8.02
C LYS A 154 21.64 -10.44 -7.96
N HIS A 155 21.09 -9.25 -7.71
CA HIS A 155 21.85 -8.00 -7.59
C HIS A 155 22.04 -7.56 -6.14
N VAL A 156 21.62 -8.40 -5.19
CA VAL A 156 21.71 -8.14 -3.75
C VAL A 156 22.65 -9.18 -3.14
N ARG A 157 23.54 -8.74 -2.25
CA ARG A 157 24.37 -9.59 -1.39
C ARG A 157 23.51 -10.27 -0.32
N THR A 158 22.63 -11.18 -0.76
CA THR A 158 21.72 -11.94 0.09
C THR A 158 22.44 -12.88 1.04
N ASP A 159 23.70 -13.21 0.76
CA ASP A 159 24.61 -13.91 1.68
C ASP A 159 24.90 -13.12 2.97
N LEU A 160 24.69 -11.80 2.96
CA LEU A 160 24.81 -10.91 4.11
C LEU A 160 23.46 -10.60 4.77
N LEU A 161 22.37 -11.22 4.30
CA LEU A 161 21.02 -10.97 4.81
C LEU A 161 20.45 -12.21 5.49
N ALA A 162 19.80 -12.01 6.63
CA ALA A 162 19.04 -13.04 7.32
C ALA A 162 17.57 -12.60 7.46
N GLU A 163 16.65 -13.46 7.03
CA GLU A 163 15.21 -13.27 7.23
C GLU A 163 14.89 -13.20 8.73
N THR A 164 13.99 -12.31 9.12
CA THR A 164 13.54 -12.14 10.51
C THR A 164 12.12 -12.65 10.69
N ALA A 165 11.70 -12.79 11.96
CA ALA A 165 10.31 -13.08 12.28
C ALA A 165 9.36 -11.88 12.01
N THR A 166 9.91 -10.70 11.68
CA THR A 166 9.13 -9.50 11.40
C THR A 166 8.40 -9.66 10.06
N SER A 167 7.09 -9.44 10.07
CA SER A 167 6.27 -9.36 8.87
C SER A 167 5.23 -8.25 9.00
N THR A 168 4.84 -7.67 7.87
CA THR A 168 3.75 -6.69 7.81
C THR A 168 2.81 -7.04 6.68
N TYR A 169 1.55 -6.63 6.79
CA TYR A 169 0.55 -6.85 5.75
C TYR A 169 0.13 -5.52 5.11
N CYS A 170 0.20 -5.48 3.78
CA CYS A 170 -0.31 -4.39 2.96
C CYS A 170 -1.53 -4.87 2.15
N ASN A 171 -2.66 -4.16 2.25
CA ASN A 171 -3.87 -4.44 1.47
C ASN A 171 -3.64 -4.45 -0.06
N TYR A 172 -2.54 -3.90 -0.56
CA TYR A 172 -2.28 -3.76 -2.00
C TYR A 172 -1.06 -4.54 -2.48
N LYS A 173 -0.17 -4.95 -1.58
CA LYS A 173 1.05 -5.72 -1.91
C LYS A 173 1.09 -7.10 -1.29
N GLY A 174 0.29 -7.40 -0.27
CA GLY A 174 0.31 -8.67 0.45
C GLY A 174 1.23 -8.64 1.66
N VAL A 175 1.78 -9.80 2.03
CA VAL A 175 2.66 -9.94 3.19
C VAL A 175 4.10 -9.60 2.81
N ALA A 176 4.68 -8.64 3.52
CA ALA A 176 6.11 -8.33 3.47
C ALA A 176 6.86 -9.19 4.50
N THR A 177 7.98 -9.77 4.07
CA THR A 177 8.98 -10.41 4.94
C THR A 177 10.17 -9.46 5.09
N TYR A 178 10.77 -9.41 6.28
CA TYR A 178 11.86 -8.49 6.58
C TYR A 178 13.19 -9.22 6.75
N TRP A 179 14.27 -8.50 6.47
CA TRP A 179 15.62 -9.04 6.42
C TRP A 179 16.59 -8.10 7.13
N SER A 180 17.42 -8.67 7.99
CA SER A 180 18.49 -7.95 8.71
C SER A 180 19.82 -8.16 8.00
N ALA A 181 20.68 -7.14 7.99
CA ALA A 181 22.06 -7.31 7.60
C ALA A 181 22.84 -7.97 8.74
N VAL A 182 23.61 -9.00 8.41
CA VAL A 182 24.55 -9.68 9.30
C VAL A 182 25.94 -9.55 8.67
N ILE A 183 26.74 -8.64 9.20
CA ILE A 183 28.07 -8.30 8.67
C ILE A 183 29.06 -8.38 9.82
N ASP A 184 29.98 -9.33 9.72
CA ASP A 184 30.90 -9.68 10.80
C ASP A 184 30.12 -9.95 12.11
N ASP A 185 30.42 -9.23 13.18
CA ASP A 185 29.72 -9.35 14.47
C ASP A 185 28.54 -8.36 14.63
N ALA A 186 28.22 -7.57 13.60
CA ALA A 186 27.18 -6.55 13.64
C ALA A 186 25.88 -7.02 12.96
N ILE A 187 24.75 -6.82 13.65
CA ILE A 187 23.41 -7.03 13.10
C ILE A 187 22.69 -5.70 13.01
N VAL A 188 22.21 -5.35 11.82
CA VAL A 188 21.32 -4.19 11.61
C VAL A 188 19.95 -4.73 11.23
N ALA A 189 18.99 -4.52 12.13
CA ALA A 189 17.70 -5.20 12.07
C ALA A 189 16.75 -4.62 11.01
N ASP A 190 16.08 -5.50 10.26
CA ASP A 190 14.97 -5.20 9.36
C ASP A 190 15.28 -4.04 8.40
N ILE A 191 16.43 -4.12 7.70
CA ILE A 191 16.91 -3.10 6.75
C ILE A 191 16.30 -3.24 5.35
N ALA A 192 15.76 -4.41 5.03
CA ALA A 192 15.18 -4.71 3.75
C ALA A 192 13.88 -5.50 3.93
N TRP A 193 13.01 -5.42 2.92
CA TRP A 193 11.81 -6.25 2.85
C TRP A 193 11.59 -6.81 1.46
N SER A 194 10.84 -7.90 1.39
CA SER A 194 10.44 -8.55 0.14
C SER A 194 9.02 -9.11 0.21
N TYR A 195 8.36 -9.19 -0.94
CA TYR A 195 7.03 -9.80 -1.10
C TYR A 195 7.17 -11.10 -1.90
N ASN A 196 7.09 -12.25 -1.23
CA ASN A 196 7.21 -13.56 -1.89
C ASN A 196 5.95 -13.96 -2.66
N ASP A 197 4.79 -13.55 -2.16
CA ASP A 197 3.50 -13.75 -2.82
C ASP A 197 2.69 -12.45 -2.86
N PRO A 198 3.09 -11.49 -3.73
CA PRO A 198 2.40 -10.23 -3.83
C PRO A 198 1.05 -10.36 -4.52
N GLN A 199 0.18 -9.38 -4.27
CA GLN A 199 -1.07 -9.21 -5.02
C GLN A 199 -0.78 -9.03 -6.52
N PRO A 200 -1.74 -9.35 -7.43
CA PRO A 200 -1.51 -9.34 -8.88
C PRO A 200 -0.90 -8.05 -9.42
N GLU A 201 -1.35 -6.89 -8.93
CA GLU A 201 -0.89 -5.56 -9.32
C GLU A 201 0.58 -5.32 -8.97
N SER A 202 1.10 -6.05 -7.98
CA SER A 202 2.48 -5.98 -7.51
C SER A 202 3.31 -7.21 -7.91
N SER A 203 2.80 -8.05 -8.81
CA SER A 203 3.51 -9.24 -9.30
C SER A 203 4.91 -8.97 -9.91
N PRO A 204 5.20 -7.83 -10.56
CA PRO A 204 6.53 -7.58 -11.12
C PRO A 204 7.66 -7.47 -10.09
N ILE A 205 7.34 -7.26 -8.81
CA ILE A 205 8.33 -7.17 -7.71
C ILE A 205 8.35 -8.43 -6.83
N ARG A 206 7.77 -9.54 -7.30
CA ARG A 206 7.76 -10.81 -6.57
C ARG A 206 9.19 -11.26 -6.22
N GLY A 207 9.45 -11.41 -4.93
CA GLY A 207 10.75 -11.81 -4.39
C GLY A 207 11.85 -10.74 -4.53
N TYR A 208 11.52 -9.52 -4.98
CA TYR A 208 12.50 -8.44 -5.09
C TYR A 208 12.67 -7.76 -3.73
N PHE A 209 13.84 -7.16 -3.50
CA PHE A 209 14.16 -6.46 -2.28
C PHE A 209 14.01 -4.95 -2.46
N SER A 210 13.45 -4.29 -1.46
CA SER A 210 13.59 -2.85 -1.25
C SER A 210 14.14 -2.59 0.15
N PHE A 211 14.68 -1.39 0.36
CA PHE A 211 15.50 -1.08 1.52
C PHE A 211 14.97 0.14 2.29
N ASP A 212 15.15 0.10 3.61
CA ASP A 212 14.77 1.16 4.52
C ASP A 212 15.85 2.25 4.53
N ALA A 213 15.54 3.39 3.91
CA ALA A 213 16.44 4.53 3.78
C ALA A 213 16.84 5.15 5.13
N ASP A 214 16.10 4.90 6.21
CA ASP A 214 16.44 5.38 7.55
C ASP A 214 17.52 4.51 8.22
N LYS A 215 17.78 3.31 7.69
CA LYS A 215 18.70 2.31 8.28
C LYS A 215 19.91 2.00 7.41
N VAL A 216 19.91 2.44 6.16
CA VAL A 216 20.98 2.18 5.18
C VAL A 216 21.40 3.48 4.50
N GLN A 217 22.62 3.51 3.99
CA GLN A 217 23.01 4.52 3.01
C GLN A 217 22.42 4.10 1.67
N LEU A 218 21.49 4.91 1.15
CA LEU A 218 20.76 4.62 -0.07
C LEU A 218 20.89 5.79 -1.05
N GLU A 219 21.41 5.49 -2.23
CA GLU A 219 21.50 6.45 -3.34
C GLU A 219 20.77 5.91 -4.56
N ALA A 220 19.94 6.76 -5.17
CA ALA A 220 19.13 6.42 -6.33
C ALA A 220 19.37 7.44 -7.46
N GLU A 221 20.34 7.14 -8.31
CA GLU A 221 20.84 8.03 -9.36
C GLU A 221 20.03 7.87 -10.66
N LEU A 222 19.57 8.97 -11.24
CA LEU A 222 18.90 8.93 -12.54
C LEU A 222 19.87 8.46 -13.63
N PRO A 223 19.40 7.71 -14.63
CA PRO A 223 20.23 7.44 -15.79
C PRO A 223 20.60 8.77 -16.47
N GLU A 224 21.79 8.82 -17.07
CA GLU A 224 22.15 9.91 -17.97
C GLU A 224 21.06 10.08 -19.03
N PRO A 225 20.73 11.33 -19.42
CA PRO A 225 19.75 11.56 -20.47
C PRO A 225 20.11 10.74 -21.71
N ALA A 226 19.22 9.82 -22.10
CA ALA A 226 19.34 9.20 -23.40
C ALA A 226 19.17 10.28 -24.48
N GLU A 227 19.94 10.21 -25.56
CA GLU A 227 19.57 10.92 -26.79
C GLU A 227 18.18 10.43 -27.17
N LEU A 228 17.19 11.32 -27.13
CA LEU A 228 15.83 10.99 -27.54
C LEU A 228 15.91 10.49 -28.99
N PRO A 229 15.38 9.31 -29.31
CA PRO A 229 15.23 8.93 -30.70
C PRO A 229 14.41 10.01 -31.41
N GLU A 230 14.79 10.35 -32.65
CA GLU A 230 13.98 11.26 -33.47
C GLU A 230 12.53 10.78 -33.44
N PRO A 231 11.56 11.70 -33.26
CA PRO A 231 10.17 11.32 -33.16
C PRO A 231 9.80 10.51 -34.40
N ALA A 232 9.40 9.25 -34.19
CA ALA A 232 8.87 8.43 -35.26
C ALA A 232 7.67 9.16 -35.86
N GLU A 233 7.66 9.36 -37.18
CA GLU A 233 6.50 9.88 -37.90
C GLU A 233 5.29 9.02 -37.56
N LEU A 234 4.34 9.60 -36.82
CA LEU A 234 3.06 8.96 -36.56
C LEU A 234 2.37 8.78 -37.93
N PRO A 235 1.81 7.61 -38.25
CA PRO A 235 1.01 7.47 -39.46
C PRO A 235 -0.15 8.46 -39.40
N GLU A 236 -0.35 9.20 -40.50
CA GLU A 236 -1.46 10.15 -40.66
C GLU A 236 -2.83 9.47 -40.42
N PRO A 237 -3.82 10.23 -39.88
CA PRO A 237 -5.08 9.71 -39.35
C PRO A 237 -5.97 8.97 -40.37
#